data_AF-A0A660U6A5-F1
#
_entry.id   AF-A0A660U6A5-F1
#
_cell.length_a   1.000
_cell.length_b   1.000
_cell.length_c   1.000
_cell.angle_alpha   90.00
_cell.angle_beta   90.00
_cell.angle_gamma   90.00
#
_symmetry.space_group_name_H-M   'P 1'
#
loop_
_entity.id
_entity.type
_entity.pdbx_description
1 polymer ?
#
loop_
_entity_poly.entity_id
_entity_poly.type
_entity_poly.pdbx_seq_one_letter_code
_entity_poly.pdbx_strand_id
1 'polypeptide(L)'
;GIREGIKEGFQKGVEEGLRAGKVEEAKALILEALRLRFGEVPVRVIEVLEKIDNEAKLRFLHQRAILCKSIEEFERGLEEERR
;
A
#
# COMPACT_ATOMS: atom_id res chain seq x y z
N GLY A 1 -28.51 -12.69 20.34
CA GLY A 1 -28.60 -14.18 20.28
C GLY A 1 -27.67 -14.74 19.21
N ILE A 2 -27.38 -16.05 19.19
CA ILE A 2 -26.36 -16.69 18.30
C ILE A 2 -26.45 -16.23 16.83
N ARG A 3 -27.66 -16.01 16.30
CA ARG A 3 -27.89 -15.49 14.93
C ARG A 3 -27.31 -14.09 14.69
N GLU A 4 -27.40 -13.20 15.67
CA GLU A 4 -26.84 -11.85 15.58
C GLU A 4 -25.31 -11.90 15.61
N GLY A 5 -24.72 -12.73 16.48
CA GLY A 5 -23.27 -12.90 16.55
C GLY A 5 -22.67 -13.45 15.26
N ILE A 6 -23.34 -14.40 14.59
CA ILE A 6 -22.90 -14.90 13.27
C ILE A 6 -22.97 -13.80 12.21
N LYS A 7 -24.05 -13.01 12.19
CA LYS A 7 -24.22 -11.91 11.23
C LYS A 7 -23.16 -10.82 11.42
N GLU A 8 -22.88 -10.44 12.67
CA GLU A 8 -21.84 -9.47 13.00
C GLU A 8 -20.44 -9.97 12.64
N GLY A 9 -20.13 -11.24 12.93
CA GLY A 9 -18.85 -11.85 12.58
C GLY A 9 -18.62 -11.89 11.07
N PHE A 10 -19.64 -12.27 10.30
CA PHE A 10 -19.56 -12.25 8.84
C PHE A 10 -19.35 -10.83 8.29
N GLN A 11 -20.11 -9.85 8.79
CA GLN A 11 -19.97 -8.46 8.35
C GLN A 11 -18.56 -7.91 8.61
N LYS A 12 -18.02 -8.16 9.82
CA LYS A 12 -16.64 -7.75 10.17
C LYS A 12 -15.61 -8.42 9.27
N GLY A 13 -15.74 -9.73 9.02
CA GLY A 13 -14.81 -10.46 8.15
C GLY A 13 -14.82 -9.95 6.70
N VAL A 14 -16.00 -9.61 6.17
CA VAL A 14 -16.12 -9.00 4.84
C VAL A 14 -15.47 -7.62 4.79
N GLU A 15 -15.69 -6.78 5.81
CA GLU A 15 -15.09 -5.45 5.90
C GLU A 15 -13.57 -5.50 6.03
N GLU A 16 -13.04 -6.38 6.87
CA GLU A 16 -11.60 -6.62 7.03
C GLU A 16 -10.97 -7.12 5.72
N GLY A 17 -11.60 -8.08 5.05
CA GLY A 17 -11.13 -8.61 3.77
C GLY A 17 -11.10 -7.54 2.67
N LEU A 18 -12.14 -6.71 2.57
CA LEU A 18 -12.17 -5.60 1.61
C LEU A 18 -11.08 -4.57 1.89
N ARG A 19 -10.83 -4.26 3.17
CA ARG A 19 -9.77 -3.32 3.58
C ARG A 19 -8.39 -3.88 3.25
N ALA A 20 -8.14 -5.15 3.57
CA ALA A 20 -6.88 -5.82 3.23
C ALA A 20 -6.64 -5.82 1.72
N GLY A 21 -7.65 -6.17 0.92
CA GLY A 21 -7.56 -6.16 -0.54
C GLY A 21 -7.19 -4.79 -1.12
N LYS A 22 -7.77 -3.70 -0.60
CA LYS A 22 -7.43 -2.33 -1.03
C LYS A 22 -5.99 -1.94 -0.69
N VAL A 23 -5.51 -2.36 0.47
CA VAL A 23 -4.13 -2.09 0.91
C VAL A 23 -3.15 -2.82 0.00
N GLU A 24 -3.36 -4.10 -0.23
CA GLU A 24 -2.49 -4.92 -1.09
C GLU A 24 -2.49 -4.45 -2.54
N GLU A 25 -3.66 -4.10 -3.09
CA GLU A 25 -3.77 -3.52 -4.43
C GLU A 25 -2.99 -2.22 -4.55
N ALA A 26 -3.11 -1.33 -3.55
CA ALA A 26 -2.39 -0.06 -3.57
C ALA A 26 -0.86 -0.27 -3.52
N LYS A 27 -0.36 -1.24 -2.74
CA LYS A 27 1.06 -1.64 -2.73
C LYS A 27 1.49 -2.15 -4.11
N ALA A 28 0.69 -3.02 -4.72
CA ALA A 28 0.96 -3.57 -6.05
C ALA A 28 1.06 -2.48 -7.13
N LEU A 29 0.11 -1.55 -7.16
CA LEU A 29 0.09 -0.43 -8.10
C LEU A 29 1.30 0.51 -7.95
N ILE A 30 1.74 0.76 -6.72
CA ILE A 30 2.97 1.53 -6.47
C ILE A 30 4.17 0.80 -7.09
N LEU A 31 4.33 -0.49 -6.80
CA LEU A 31 5.46 -1.28 -7.30
C LEU A 31 5.43 -1.44 -8.82
N GLU A 32 4.23 -1.54 -9.42
CA GLU A 32 4.06 -1.56 -10.87
C GLU A 32 4.45 -0.23 -11.50
N ALA A 33 3.96 0.89 -10.96
CA ALA A 33 4.31 2.23 -11.45
C ALA A 33 5.83 2.47 -11.41
N LEU A 34 6.49 2.11 -10.31
CA LEU A 34 7.96 2.21 -10.21
C LEU A 34 8.66 1.29 -11.21
N ARG A 35 8.18 0.05 -11.39
CA ARG A 35 8.75 -0.90 -12.36
C ARG A 35 8.65 -0.41 -13.79
N LEU A 36 7.49 0.11 -14.19
CA LEU A 36 7.27 0.62 -15.54
C LEU A 36 8.14 1.83 -15.85
N ARG A 37 8.46 2.66 -14.85
CA ARG A 37 9.20 3.91 -15.04
C ARG A 37 10.71 3.75 -14.92
N PHE A 38 11.16 2.90 -14.00
CA PHE A 38 12.57 2.82 -13.59
C PHE A 38 13.17 1.42 -13.72
N GLY A 39 12.38 0.40 -14.06
CA GLY A 39 12.85 -0.98 -14.19
C GLY A 39 12.84 -1.72 -12.85
N GLU A 40 14.00 -2.19 -12.39
CA GLU A 40 14.05 -2.94 -11.14
C GLU A 40 13.75 -2.04 -9.92
N VAL A 41 12.90 -2.52 -9.01
CA VAL A 41 12.56 -1.79 -7.78
C VAL A 41 13.45 -2.29 -6.65
N PRO A 42 14.20 -1.40 -5.96
CA PRO A 42 15.05 -1.77 -4.85
C PRO A 42 14.29 -2.52 -3.76
N VAL A 43 14.88 -3.60 -3.24
CA VAL A 43 14.29 -4.45 -2.20
C VAL A 43 13.85 -3.65 -0.98
N ARG A 44 14.62 -2.61 -0.61
CA ARG A 44 14.29 -1.73 0.51
C ARG A 44 12.97 -1.00 0.34
N VAL A 45 12.60 -0.59 -0.88
CA VAL A 45 11.30 0.02 -1.18
C VAL A 45 10.18 -0.97 -0.92
N ILE A 46 10.35 -2.21 -1.39
CA ILE A 46 9.38 -3.29 -1.22
C ILE A 46 9.18 -3.55 0.28
N GLU A 47 10.26 -3.75 1.04
CA GLU A 47 10.21 -4.01 2.49
C GLU A 47 9.54 -2.89 3.29
N VAL A 48 9.68 -1.64 2.86
CA VAL A 48 9.03 -0.50 3.50
C VAL A 48 7.54 -0.48 3.17
N LEU A 49 7.17 -0.68 1.89
CA LEU A 49 5.77 -0.68 1.45
C LEU A 49 4.96 -1.80 2.11
N GLU A 50 5.55 -2.99 2.26
CA GLU A 50 4.92 -4.13 2.95
C GLU A 50 4.43 -3.78 4.36
N LYS A 51 5.12 -2.88 5.06
CA LYS A 51 4.81 -2.47 6.44
C LYS A 51 3.76 -1.36 6.54
N ILE A 52 3.24 -0.85 5.40
CA ILE A 52 2.29 0.26 5.37
C ILE A 52 0.89 -0.27 5.11
N ASP A 53 0.02 -0.20 6.12
CA ASP A 53 -1.41 -0.55 6.00
C ASP A 53 -2.33 0.68 5.98
N ASN A 54 -1.74 1.88 5.99
CA ASN A 54 -2.48 3.13 5.91
C ASN A 54 -2.85 3.44 4.45
N GLU A 55 -4.11 3.24 4.11
CA GLU A 55 -4.65 3.45 2.76
C GLU A 55 -4.41 4.89 2.23
N ALA A 56 -4.49 5.91 3.08
CA ALA A 56 -4.23 7.29 2.66
C ALA A 56 -2.76 7.51 2.33
N LYS A 57 -1.85 6.93 3.12
CA LYS A 57 -0.41 6.96 2.86
C LYS A 57 -0.07 6.23 1.57
N LEU A 58 -0.66 5.05 1.33
CA LEU A 58 -0.46 4.30 0.08
C LEU A 58 -0.96 5.08 -1.13
N ARG A 59 -2.12 5.75 -1.06
CA ARG A 59 -2.59 6.62 -2.15
C ARG A 59 -1.63 7.75 -2.46
N PHE A 60 -1.07 8.40 -1.43
CA PHE A 60 -0.06 9.45 -1.62
C PHE A 60 1.22 8.90 -2.25
N LEU A 61 1.69 7.74 -1.78
CA LEU A 61 2.86 7.06 -2.35
C LEU A 61 2.62 6.66 -3.81
N HIS A 62 1.42 6.21 -4.18
CA HIS A 62 1.07 5.92 -5.57
C HIS A 62 1.21 7.17 -6.46
N GLN A 63 0.69 8.32 -6.01
CA GLN A 63 0.86 9.58 -6.73
C GLN A 63 2.35 9.96 -6.86
N ARG A 64 3.14 9.80 -5.79
CA ARG A 64 4.59 10.06 -5.85
C ARG A 64 5.32 9.09 -6.79
N ALA A 65 4.94 7.82 -6.82
CA ALA A 65 5.53 6.83 -7.71
C ALA A 65 5.31 7.18 -9.19
N ILE A 66 4.22 7.90 -9.51
CA ILE A 66 3.93 8.42 -10.85
C ILE A 66 4.69 9.72 -11.15
N LEU A 67 4.93 10.58 -10.14
CA LEU A 67 5.44 11.95 -10.34
C LEU A 67 6.94 12.13 -10.11
N CYS A 68 7.58 11.29 -9.29
CA CYS A 68 9.02 11.39 -9.00
C CYS A 68 9.86 11.28 -10.28
N LYS A 69 11.02 11.93 -10.32
CA LYS A 69 11.90 11.94 -11.50
C LYS A 69 12.87 10.77 -11.54
N SER A 70 13.10 10.12 -10.39
CA SER A 70 13.94 8.94 -10.28
C SER A 70 13.49 8.06 -9.10
N ILE A 71 13.98 6.82 -9.08
CA ILE A 71 13.68 5.90 -7.98
C ILE A 71 14.33 6.35 -6.68
N GLU A 72 15.50 6.99 -6.74
CA GLU A 72 16.19 7.54 -5.56
C GLU A 72 15.41 8.73 -4.97
N GLU A 73 14.72 9.52 -5.81
CA GLU A 73 13.81 10.58 -5.32
C GLU A 73 12.61 9.98 -4.58
N PHE A 74 12.05 8.89 -5.09
CA PHE A 74 10.98 8.17 -4.42
C PHE A 74 11.45 7.59 -3.07
N GLU A 75 12.63 6.95 -3.06
CA GLU A 75 13.24 6.38 -1.85
C GLU A 75 13.50 7.41 -0.76
N ARG A 76 14.09 8.56 -1.10
CA ARG A 76 14.27 9.65 -0.12
C ARG A 76 12.93 10.11 0.47
N GLY A 77 11.92 10.21 -0.39
CA GLY A 77 10.56 10.53 0.02
C GLY A 77 9.94 9.55 1.02
N LEU A 78 10.25 8.26 0.89
CA LEU A 78 9.83 7.22 1.83
C LEU A 78 10.51 7.35 3.20
N GLU A 79 11.78 7.76 3.24
CA GLU A 79 12.54 7.93 4.48
C GLU A 79 12.10 9.14 5.30
N GLU A 80 11.82 10.26 4.64
CA GLU A 80 11.34 11.49 5.28
C GLU A 80 10.01 11.25 6.01
N GLU A 81 9.14 10.44 5.39
CA GLU A 81 7.84 10.00 5.92
C GLU A 81 7.94 8.97 7.06
N ARG A 82 9.15 8.53 7.43
CA ARG A 82 9.40 7.61 8.56
C ARG A 82 9.77 8.33 9.85
N ARG A 83 10.02 9.64 9.79
CA ARG A 83 10.33 10.50 10.95
C ARG A 83 9.06 11.16 11.48
#